data_AF-A0A3L7MTA8-F1
#
_entry.id   AF-A0A3L7MTA8-F1
#
_cell.length_a   1.000
_cell.length_b   1.000
_cell.length_c   1.000
_cell.angle_alpha   90.00
_cell.angle_beta   90.00
_cell.angle_gamma   90.00
#
_symmetry.space_group_name_H-M   'P 1'
#
loop_
_entity.id
_entity.type
_entity.pdbx_description
1 polymer ?
#
loop_
_entity_poly.entity_id
_entity_poly.type
_entity_poly.pdbx_seq_one_letter_code
_entity_poly.pdbx_strand_id
1 'polypeptide(L)'
;STKLPNYILPLYPAIAILTSRAMLAWKNETHAYPNWLPKTGMLILVFIGIITSLGMILVSTQADISWIKGRKIPKLEQMAFIGFIPIMCGTFALVLAAKKNRIATIAILCLGSIGFTGALGAWNGSNLNEIKAPKTLSQLLPEDHLTREIVIATHDWFQPSVTFYCKRQINTLISEEEVKQFLEQPIPAYIFMPEKKWDAIALKHSLHAKKIGQATDFYRNCNVVLLTNQ
;
A
#
# COMPACT_ATOMS: atom_id res chain seq x y z
N SER A 1 -0.56 -14.78 13.59
CA SER A 1 0.82 -14.54 13.15
C SER A 1 1.10 -15.39 11.92
N THR A 2 0.87 -14.85 10.73
CA THR A 2 1.31 -15.50 9.49
C THR A 2 2.80 -15.28 9.37
N LYS A 3 3.60 -16.28 9.76
CA LYS A 3 5.02 -16.34 9.42
C LYS A 3 5.09 -16.27 7.90
N LEU A 4 5.53 -15.13 7.36
CA LEU A 4 5.85 -15.02 5.95
C LEU A 4 6.82 -16.15 5.63
N PRO A 5 6.55 -16.97 4.61
CA PRO A 5 7.41 -18.08 4.33
C PRO A 5 8.78 -17.56 3.89
N ASN A 6 9.79 -17.80 4.72
CA ASN A 6 11.15 -17.26 4.55
C ASN A 6 11.95 -17.95 3.42
N TYR A 7 11.31 -18.78 2.59
CA TYR A 7 11.99 -19.50 1.50
C TYR A 7 12.46 -18.60 0.36
N ILE A 8 12.00 -17.34 0.32
CA ILE A 8 12.47 -16.36 -0.68
C ILE A 8 13.77 -15.67 -0.23
N LEU A 9 14.04 -15.57 1.08
CA LEU A 9 15.25 -14.87 1.58
C LEU A 9 16.57 -15.45 1.03
N PRO A 10 16.75 -16.79 0.96
CA PRO A 10 17.95 -17.37 0.36
C PRO A 10 18.11 -17.10 -1.15
N LEU A 11 17.04 -16.71 -1.85
CA LEU A 11 17.08 -16.46 -3.30
C LEU A 11 17.74 -15.11 -3.64
N TYR A 12 17.60 -14.10 -2.77
CA TYR A 12 18.15 -12.77 -3.05
C TYR A 12 19.68 -12.76 -3.23
N PRO A 13 20.48 -13.42 -2.37
CA PRO A 13 21.93 -13.53 -2.59
C PRO A 13 22.28 -14.17 -3.93
N ALA A 14 21.58 -15.25 -4.32
CA ALA A 14 21.84 -15.94 -5.58
C ALA A 14 21.57 -15.03 -6.79
N ILE A 15 20.44 -14.34 -6.81
CA ILE A 15 20.10 -13.39 -7.88
C ILE A 15 21.10 -12.23 -7.92
N ALA A 16 21.53 -11.70 -6.77
CA ALA A 16 22.51 -10.63 -6.69
C ALA A 16 23.88 -11.04 -7.27
N ILE A 17 24.35 -12.26 -6.96
CA ILE A 17 25.60 -12.81 -7.50
C ILE A 17 25.49 -13.02 -9.02
N LEU A 18 24.39 -13.59 -9.50
CA LEU A 18 24.19 -13.80 -10.94
C LEU A 18 24.11 -12.47 -11.71
N THR A 19 23.40 -11.49 -11.17
CA THR A 19 23.27 -10.16 -11.77
C THR A 19 24.61 -9.44 -11.82
N SER A 20 25.37 -9.45 -10.71
CA SER A 20 26.68 -8.82 -10.65
C SER A 20 27.69 -9.48 -11.60
N ARG A 21 27.70 -10.82 -11.68
CA ARG A 21 28.53 -11.55 -12.65
C ARG A 21 28.16 -11.19 -14.10
N ALA A 22 26.88 -11.13 -14.43
CA ALA A 22 26.42 -10.76 -15.77
C ALA A 22 26.81 -9.32 -16.15
N MET A 23 26.71 -8.38 -15.20
CA MET A 23 27.16 -6.99 -15.36
C MET A 23 28.69 -6.89 -15.50
N LEU A 24 29.45 -7.68 -14.74
CA LEU A 24 30.91 -7.69 -14.83
C LEU A 24 31.39 -8.27 -16.17
N ALA A 25 30.77 -9.36 -16.62
CA ALA A 25 31.04 -9.95 -17.93
C ALA A 25 30.71 -8.97 -19.06
N TRP A 26 29.59 -8.24 -18.93
CA TRP A 26 29.25 -7.16 -19.87
C TRP A 26 30.34 -6.09 -19.88
N LYS A 27 30.73 -5.59 -18.69
CA LYS A 27 31.74 -4.53 -18.55
C LYS A 27 33.05 -4.92 -19.22
N ASN A 28 33.46 -6.18 -19.07
CA ASN A 28 34.73 -6.71 -19.54
C ASN A 28 34.68 -7.27 -20.98
N GLU A 29 33.54 -7.18 -21.68
CA GLU A 29 33.37 -7.74 -23.03
C GLU A 29 33.54 -9.26 -23.11
N THR A 30 33.40 -9.98 -21.99
CA THR A 30 33.53 -11.44 -21.90
C THR A 30 32.17 -12.14 -21.82
N HIS A 31 31.09 -11.44 -22.16
CA HIS A 31 29.73 -11.95 -22.06
C HIS A 31 29.38 -12.88 -23.23
N ALA A 32 28.74 -14.01 -22.91
CA ALA A 32 28.31 -15.02 -23.90
C ALA A 32 26.92 -14.74 -24.50
N TYR A 33 26.22 -13.71 -24.04
CA TYR A 33 24.86 -13.38 -24.48
C TYR A 33 24.84 -12.32 -25.59
N PRO A 34 23.74 -12.19 -26.34
CA PRO A 34 23.63 -11.21 -27.42
C PRO A 34 23.71 -9.75 -26.97
N ASN A 35 24.31 -8.88 -27.79
CA ASN A 35 24.47 -7.45 -27.51
C ASN A 35 23.14 -6.66 -27.41
N TRP A 36 22.01 -7.22 -27.87
CA TRP A 36 20.70 -6.60 -27.74
C TRP A 36 20.13 -6.70 -26.31
N LEU A 37 20.58 -7.68 -25.52
CA LEU A 37 19.99 -7.98 -24.22
C LEU A 37 20.16 -6.82 -23.20
N PRO A 38 21.35 -6.23 -23.01
CA PRO A 38 21.51 -5.07 -22.13
C PRO A 38 20.70 -3.86 -22.59
N LYS A 39 20.64 -3.62 -23.91
CA LYS A 39 19.85 -2.51 -24.50
C LYS A 39 18.35 -2.69 -24.23
N THR A 40 17.88 -3.92 -24.32
CA THR A 40 16.48 -4.25 -24.03
C THR A 40 16.16 -4.06 -22.56
N GLY A 41 17.05 -4.46 -21.65
CA GLY A 41 16.89 -4.19 -20.22
C GLY A 41 16.80 -2.68 -19.91
N MET A 42 17.65 -1.87 -20.53
CA MET A 42 17.59 -0.41 -20.38
C MET A 42 16.32 0.21 -20.97
N LEU A 43 15.84 -0.30 -22.11
CA LEU A 43 14.54 0.12 -22.69
C LEU A 43 13.36 -0.26 -21.79
N ILE A 44 13.35 -1.48 -21.26
CA ILE A 44 12.33 -1.93 -20.30
C ILE A 44 12.32 -1.01 -19.07
N LEU A 45 13.48 -0.55 -18.59
CA LEU A 45 13.55 0.40 -17.48
C LEU A 45 12.84 1.72 -17.81
N VAL A 46 13.02 2.25 -19.02
CA VAL A 46 12.29 3.45 -19.47
C VAL A 46 10.78 3.19 -19.48
N PHE A 47 10.34 2.05 -20.03
CA PHE A 47 8.92 1.67 -20.01
C PHE A 47 8.36 1.52 -18.60
N ILE A 48 9.10 0.90 -17.67
CA ILE A 48 8.71 0.79 -16.26
C ILE A 48 8.47 2.19 -15.67
N GLY A 49 9.34 3.15 -15.99
CA GLY A 49 9.17 4.52 -15.54
C GLY A 49 7.92 5.19 -16.07
N ILE A 50 7.65 5.06 -17.38
CA ILE A 50 6.43 5.58 -18.01
C ILE A 50 5.19 4.94 -17.37
N ILE A 51 5.17 3.61 -17.25
CA ILE A 51 4.07 2.87 -16.63
C ILE A 51 3.87 3.29 -15.17
N THR A 52 4.95 3.51 -14.42
CA THR A 52 4.87 3.95 -13.03
C THR A 52 4.29 5.36 -12.93
N SER A 53 4.79 6.32 -13.71
CA SER A 53 4.26 7.70 -13.73
C SER A 53 2.79 7.73 -14.15
N LEU A 54 2.45 7.06 -15.26
CA LEU A 54 1.08 6.99 -15.73
C LEU A 54 0.19 6.27 -14.72
N GLY A 55 0.61 5.13 -14.18
CA GLY A 55 -0.14 4.38 -13.18
C GLY A 55 -0.48 5.22 -11.95
N MET A 56 0.47 6.02 -11.45
CA MET A 56 0.23 6.93 -10.33
C MET A 56 -0.79 8.04 -10.66
N ILE A 57 -0.75 8.59 -11.88
CA ILE A 57 -1.73 9.60 -12.34
C ILE A 57 -3.12 8.96 -12.54
N LEU A 58 -3.17 7.77 -13.15
CA LEU A 58 -4.43 7.07 -13.46
C LEU A 58 -5.15 6.58 -12.20
N VAL A 59 -4.40 6.18 -11.17
CA VAL A 59 -4.95 5.75 -9.87
C VAL A 59 -5.26 6.96 -8.96
N SER A 60 -4.75 8.15 -9.28
CA SER A 60 -5.11 9.38 -8.59
C SER A 60 -6.56 9.78 -8.84
N THR A 61 -7.14 10.51 -7.87
CA THR A 61 -8.51 11.04 -7.88
C THR A 61 -8.84 11.93 -9.07
N GLN A 62 -7.83 12.48 -9.76
CA GLN A 62 -8.03 13.51 -10.79
C GLN A 62 -8.51 12.99 -12.14
N ALA A 63 -8.27 11.72 -12.48
CA ALA A 63 -8.71 11.16 -13.75
C ALA A 63 -10.01 10.35 -13.54
N ASP A 64 -11.13 10.84 -14.06
CA ASP A 64 -12.39 10.08 -14.05
C ASP A 64 -12.51 9.21 -15.29
N ILE A 65 -11.81 8.07 -15.26
CA ILE A 65 -11.73 7.17 -16.40
C ILE A 65 -12.60 5.94 -16.17
N SER A 66 -13.70 5.86 -16.91
CA SER A 66 -14.79 4.89 -16.77
C SER A 66 -14.39 3.40 -16.79
N TRP A 67 -13.28 3.07 -17.45
CA TRP A 67 -12.72 1.70 -17.53
C TRP A 67 -11.85 1.27 -16.33
N ILE A 68 -11.36 2.19 -15.50
CA ILE A 68 -10.53 1.84 -14.33
C ILE A 68 -11.48 1.58 -13.15
N LYS A 69 -11.86 0.32 -12.99
CA LYS A 69 -12.63 -0.14 -11.84
C LYS A 69 -11.69 -0.27 -10.63
N GLY A 70 -11.66 0.75 -9.79
CA GLY A 70 -10.85 0.76 -8.58
C GLY A 70 -11.08 2.00 -7.74
N ARG A 71 -10.76 1.94 -6.46
CA ARG A 71 -10.82 3.12 -5.59
C ARG A 71 -9.59 3.98 -5.83
N LYS A 72 -9.83 5.28 -6.01
CA LYS A 72 -8.78 6.26 -6.28
C LYS A 72 -8.04 6.61 -4.99
N ILE A 73 -6.72 6.78 -5.09
CA ILE A 73 -5.88 7.18 -3.96
C ILE A 73 -5.59 8.68 -4.09
N PRO A 74 -6.05 9.53 -3.16
CA PRO A 74 -5.82 10.97 -3.25
C PRO A 74 -4.33 11.29 -3.13
N LYS A 75 -3.89 12.35 -3.83
CA LYS A 75 -2.51 12.87 -3.83
C LYS A 75 -1.46 11.94 -4.45
N LEU A 76 -1.85 10.82 -5.05
CA LEU A 76 -0.91 9.89 -5.68
C LEU A 76 -0.24 10.51 -6.92
N GLU A 77 -0.89 11.47 -7.57
CA GLU A 77 -0.37 12.21 -8.71
C GLU A 77 0.92 12.96 -8.37
N GLN A 78 1.06 13.42 -7.12
CA GLN A 78 2.25 14.11 -6.66
C GLN A 78 3.47 13.20 -6.69
N MET A 79 3.29 11.88 -6.74
CA MET A 79 4.37 10.90 -6.81
C MET A 79 4.69 10.45 -8.23
N ALA A 80 3.93 10.89 -9.23
CA ALA A 80 4.18 10.51 -10.61
C ALA A 80 5.61 10.84 -11.07
N PHE A 81 6.25 11.83 -10.44
CA PHE A 81 7.64 12.16 -10.73
C PHE A 81 8.64 11.06 -10.36
N ILE A 82 8.29 10.12 -9.46
CA ILE A 82 9.16 8.99 -9.11
C ILE A 82 9.46 8.14 -10.34
N GLY A 83 8.51 8.01 -11.27
CA GLY A 83 8.73 7.32 -12.54
C GLY A 83 9.73 8.03 -13.47
N PHE A 84 10.05 9.32 -13.25
CA PHE A 84 11.14 9.97 -13.99
C PHE A 84 12.50 9.38 -13.66
N ILE A 85 12.71 8.82 -12.46
CA ILE A 85 13.99 8.22 -12.07
C ILE A 85 14.39 7.11 -13.07
N PRO A 86 13.59 6.03 -13.27
CA PRO A 86 13.91 4.99 -14.24
C PRO A 86 13.90 5.48 -15.70
N ILE A 87 13.08 6.48 -16.07
CA ILE A 87 13.12 7.10 -17.41
C ILE A 87 14.50 7.73 -17.67
N MET A 88 14.96 8.59 -16.76
CA MET A 88 16.24 9.29 -16.90
C MET A 88 17.40 8.31 -16.84
N CYS A 89 17.40 7.39 -15.87
CA CYS A 89 18.46 6.39 -15.74
C CYS A 89 18.53 5.46 -16.96
N GLY A 90 17.39 4.97 -17.46
CA GLY A 90 17.35 4.12 -18.66
C GLY A 90 17.81 4.86 -19.91
N THR A 91 17.38 6.11 -20.09
CA THR A 91 17.77 6.95 -21.23
C THR A 91 19.27 7.28 -21.20
N PHE A 92 19.80 7.73 -20.06
CA PHE A 92 21.23 7.99 -19.91
C PHE A 92 22.06 6.72 -20.03
N ALA A 93 21.59 5.59 -19.51
CA ALA A 93 22.26 4.31 -19.66
C ALA A 93 22.38 3.91 -21.14
N LEU A 94 21.33 4.09 -21.95
CA LEU A 94 21.37 3.85 -23.39
C LEU A 94 22.39 4.74 -24.11
N VAL A 95 22.43 6.03 -23.79
CA VAL A 95 23.39 6.99 -24.37
C VAL A 95 24.83 6.64 -23.97
N LEU A 96 25.07 6.33 -22.70
CA LEU A 96 26.40 5.95 -22.20
C LEU A 96 26.87 4.61 -22.77
N ALA A 97 25.96 3.65 -22.91
CA ALA A 97 26.23 2.36 -23.54
C ALA A 97 26.57 2.52 -25.04
N ALA A 98 25.89 3.41 -25.75
CA ALA A 98 26.20 3.74 -27.14
C ALA A 98 27.60 4.36 -27.29
N LYS A 99 28.04 5.15 -26.29
CA LYS A 99 29.40 5.69 -26.19
C LYS A 99 30.43 4.68 -25.66
N LYS A 100 30.07 3.40 -25.50
CA LYS A 100 30.90 2.33 -24.91
C LYS A 100 31.39 2.61 -23.48
N ASN A 101 30.81 3.58 -22.76
CA ASN A 101 31.16 3.86 -21.37
C ASN A 101 30.37 2.95 -20.41
N ARG A 102 30.81 1.69 -20.33
CA ARG A 102 30.11 0.63 -19.58
C ARG A 102 30.15 0.85 -18.07
N ILE A 103 31.23 1.42 -17.53
CA ILE A 103 31.35 1.74 -16.09
C ILE A 103 30.31 2.77 -15.69
N ALA A 104 30.24 3.90 -16.41
CA ALA A 104 29.24 4.93 -16.13
C ALA A 104 27.81 4.40 -16.33
N THR A 105 27.60 3.50 -17.31
CA THR A 105 26.30 2.85 -17.54
C THR A 105 25.88 2.00 -16.32
N ILE A 106 26.77 1.17 -15.79
CA ILE A 106 26.46 0.37 -14.60
C ILE A 106 26.22 1.28 -13.38
N ALA A 107 27.05 2.31 -13.21
CA ALA A 107 26.91 3.26 -12.11
C ALA A 107 25.55 3.98 -12.11
N ILE A 108 25.09 4.50 -13.26
CA ILE A 108 23.80 5.19 -13.35
C ILE A 108 22.62 4.24 -13.11
N LEU A 109 22.72 2.96 -13.52
CA LEU A 109 21.71 1.96 -13.25
C LEU A 109 21.65 1.59 -11.76
N CYS A 110 22.79 1.44 -11.10
CA CYS A 110 22.86 1.19 -9.66
C CYS A 110 22.28 2.37 -8.86
N LEU A 111 22.73 3.59 -9.15
CA LEU A 111 22.20 4.80 -8.51
C LEU A 111 20.71 4.98 -8.76
N GLY A 112 20.26 4.71 -9.99
CA GLY A 112 18.84 4.73 -10.36
C GLY A 112 18.02 3.70 -9.59
N SER A 113 18.52 2.47 -9.43
CA SER A 113 17.86 1.44 -8.65
C SER A 113 17.71 1.85 -7.19
N ILE A 114 18.79 2.34 -6.56
CA ILE A 114 18.78 2.81 -5.16
C ILE A 114 17.81 3.99 -5.01
N GLY A 115 17.91 4.99 -5.89
CA GLY A 115 17.04 6.17 -5.87
C GLY A 115 15.57 5.83 -6.07
N PHE A 116 15.24 4.97 -7.04
CA PHE A 116 13.86 4.58 -7.35
C PHE A 116 13.24 3.75 -6.20
N THR A 117 13.94 2.71 -5.74
CA THR A 117 13.46 1.87 -4.63
C THR A 117 13.37 2.65 -3.32
N GLY A 118 14.36 3.51 -3.04
CA GLY A 118 14.35 4.41 -1.89
C GLY A 118 13.18 5.40 -1.93
N ALA A 119 12.93 6.04 -3.07
CA ALA A 119 11.80 6.96 -3.23
C ALA A 119 10.44 6.27 -3.05
N LEU A 120 10.25 5.08 -3.64
CA LEU A 120 9.04 4.29 -3.45
C LEU A 120 8.84 3.87 -1.99
N GLY A 121 9.91 3.43 -1.32
CA GLY A 121 9.89 3.01 0.09
C GLY A 121 9.56 4.16 1.04
N ALA A 122 10.21 5.31 0.85
CA ALA A 122 10.00 6.51 1.67
C ALA A 122 8.55 7.02 1.59
N TRP A 123 7.93 6.93 0.40
CA TRP A 123 6.54 7.36 0.21
C TRP A 123 5.52 6.41 0.86
N ASN A 124 5.69 5.09 0.70
CA ASN A 124 4.74 4.08 1.18
C ASN A 124 4.53 4.15 2.70
N GLY A 125 5.58 4.46 3.47
CA GLY A 125 5.50 4.50 4.94
C GLY A 125 4.65 5.64 5.50
N SER A 126 4.74 6.84 4.94
CA SER A 126 4.13 8.06 5.51
C SER A 126 2.75 8.35 4.94
N ASN A 127 2.59 8.34 3.61
CA ASN A 127 1.37 8.84 2.94
C ASN A 127 0.24 7.82 2.89
N LEU A 128 0.55 6.54 2.59
CA LEU A 128 -0.48 5.49 2.54
C LEU A 128 -1.08 5.21 3.92
N ASN A 129 -0.37 5.55 4.99
CA ASN A 129 -0.88 5.37 6.34
C ASN A 129 -1.93 6.42 6.74
N GLU A 130 -1.90 7.62 6.16
CA GLU A 130 -2.89 8.68 6.42
C GLU A 130 -4.27 8.36 5.86
N ILE A 131 -4.33 7.57 4.80
CA ILE A 131 -5.58 7.17 4.14
C ILE A 131 -6.13 5.83 4.65
N LYS A 132 -5.44 5.16 5.58
CA LYS A 132 -5.88 3.86 6.11
C LYS A 132 -7.07 4.04 7.06
N ALA A 133 -8.15 3.33 6.78
CA ALA A 133 -9.36 3.31 7.62
C ALA A 133 -9.08 3.17 9.13
N PRO A 134 -8.19 2.28 9.62
CA PRO A 134 -7.86 2.20 11.03
C PRO A 134 -7.42 3.53 11.65
N LYS A 135 -6.51 4.27 11.02
CA LYS A 135 -5.97 5.52 11.59
C LYS A 135 -7.06 6.58 11.65
N THR A 136 -7.75 6.81 10.53
CA THR A 136 -8.80 7.83 10.39
C THR A 136 -9.97 7.57 11.33
N LEU A 137 -10.42 6.32 11.44
CA LEU A 137 -11.57 5.98 12.29
C LEU A 137 -11.20 5.98 13.78
N SER A 138 -10.01 5.52 14.16
CA SER A 138 -9.57 5.59 15.57
C SER A 138 -9.45 7.03 16.09
N GLN A 139 -9.18 8.01 15.22
CA GLN A 139 -9.17 9.44 15.59
C GLN A 139 -10.57 10.00 15.92
N LEU A 140 -11.64 9.29 15.54
CA LEU A 140 -13.02 9.67 15.85
C LEU A 140 -13.50 9.12 17.20
N LEU A 141 -12.68 8.32 17.89
CA LEU A 141 -12.96 7.93 19.26
C LEU A 141 -12.87 9.15 20.19
N PRO A 142 -13.59 9.16 21.32
CA PRO A 142 -13.50 10.23 22.31
C PRO A 142 -12.05 10.52 22.74
N GLU A 143 -11.70 11.77 23.00
CA GLU A 143 -10.33 12.12 23.42
C GLU A 143 -9.92 11.43 24.74
N ASP A 144 -10.88 11.22 25.63
CA ASP A 144 -10.73 10.56 26.92
C ASP A 144 -10.92 9.04 26.86
N HIS A 145 -11.00 8.44 25.66
CA HIS A 145 -11.27 7.01 25.50
C HIS A 145 -10.25 6.10 26.21
N LEU A 146 -9.06 6.60 26.53
CA LEU A 146 -8.04 5.83 27.25
C LEU A 146 -8.30 5.76 28.75
N THR A 147 -8.95 6.77 29.34
CA THR A 147 -9.24 6.86 30.78
C THR A 147 -10.68 6.47 31.09
N ARG A 148 -11.60 6.69 30.16
CA ARG A 148 -13.01 6.31 30.28
C ARG A 148 -13.21 4.80 30.06
N GLU A 149 -14.15 4.22 30.79
CA GLU A 149 -14.59 2.86 30.53
C GLU A 149 -15.39 2.83 29.21
N ILE A 150 -14.76 2.26 28.18
CA ILE A 150 -15.36 2.05 26.86
C ILE A 150 -14.91 0.69 26.33
N VAL A 151 -15.74 0.08 25.50
CA VAL A 151 -15.43 -1.19 24.86
C VAL A 151 -15.43 -1.02 23.35
N ILE A 152 -14.43 -1.64 22.72
CA ILE A 152 -14.18 -1.51 21.29
C ILE A 152 -14.17 -2.89 20.66
N ALA A 153 -14.90 -3.04 19.55
CA ALA A 153 -14.97 -4.30 18.84
C ALA A 153 -14.92 -4.12 17.33
N THR A 154 -14.76 -5.25 16.65
CA THR A 154 -14.74 -5.38 15.20
C THR A 154 -15.70 -6.48 14.78
N HIS A 155 -16.38 -6.31 13.65
CA HIS A 155 -17.23 -7.34 13.05
C HIS A 155 -16.97 -7.46 11.55
N ASP A 156 -16.67 -8.69 11.08
CA ASP A 156 -16.36 -9.03 9.68
C ASP A 156 -15.26 -8.18 9.02
N TRP A 157 -14.47 -7.46 9.83
CA TRP A 157 -13.38 -6.60 9.41
C TRP A 157 -12.36 -6.46 10.52
N PHE A 158 -11.11 -6.81 10.25
CA PHE A 158 -10.02 -6.60 11.21
C PHE A 158 -8.73 -6.27 10.47
N GLN A 159 -8.02 -5.24 10.95
CA GLN A 159 -6.64 -4.96 10.57
C GLN A 159 -5.78 -4.84 11.84
N PRO A 160 -4.58 -5.42 11.87
CA PRO A 160 -3.70 -5.35 13.05
C PRO A 160 -3.40 -3.93 13.54
N SER A 161 -3.40 -2.95 12.63
CA SER A 161 -3.17 -1.54 12.98
C SER A 161 -4.29 -0.91 13.81
N VAL A 162 -5.50 -1.46 13.84
CA VAL A 162 -6.61 -0.95 14.66
C VAL A 162 -6.24 -1.00 16.14
N THR A 163 -5.69 -2.12 16.61
CA THR A 163 -5.22 -2.27 17.99
C THR A 163 -4.13 -1.25 18.34
N PHE A 164 -3.21 -0.98 17.41
CA PHE A 164 -2.16 0.02 17.59
C PHE A 164 -2.72 1.44 17.75
N TYR A 165 -3.67 1.84 16.89
CA TYR A 165 -4.24 3.19 16.94
C TYR A 165 -5.22 3.41 18.08
N CYS A 166 -6.06 2.42 18.39
CA CYS A 166 -6.99 2.51 19.51
C CYS A 166 -6.30 2.38 20.88
N LYS A 167 -5.06 1.86 20.92
CA LYS A 167 -4.28 1.60 22.15
C LYS A 167 -5.07 0.82 23.22
N ARG A 168 -5.98 -0.04 22.77
CA ARG A 168 -6.85 -0.86 23.60
C ARG A 168 -7.04 -2.24 22.99
N GLN A 169 -7.44 -3.19 23.82
CA GLN A 169 -7.90 -4.49 23.35
C GLN A 169 -9.14 -4.31 22.47
N ILE A 170 -9.15 -5.02 21.34
CA ILE A 170 -10.25 -4.98 20.37
C ILE A 170 -10.91 -6.36 20.40
N ASN A 171 -12.20 -6.39 20.71
CA ASN A 171 -12.98 -7.62 20.66
C ASN A 171 -13.33 -7.95 19.20
N THR A 172 -13.46 -9.24 18.88
CA THR A 172 -13.91 -9.68 17.55
C THR A 172 -15.27 -10.32 17.72
N LEU A 173 -16.29 -9.72 17.11
CA LEU A 173 -17.68 -10.19 17.14
C LEU A 173 -17.92 -11.05 15.91
N ILE A 174 -18.40 -12.28 16.11
CA ILE A 174 -18.53 -13.27 15.03
C ILE A 174 -19.91 -13.20 14.39
N SER A 175 -20.95 -13.01 15.20
CA SER A 175 -22.36 -13.07 14.78
C SER A 175 -23.07 -11.70 14.74
N GLU A 176 -24.17 -11.60 14.01
CA GLU A 176 -25.03 -10.39 14.00
C GLU A 176 -25.66 -10.17 15.40
N GLU A 177 -25.96 -11.26 16.11
CA GLU A 177 -26.48 -11.26 17.48
C GLU A 177 -25.49 -10.68 18.49
N GLU A 178 -24.20 -11.03 18.38
CA GLU A 178 -23.14 -10.43 19.21
C GLU A 178 -23.01 -8.93 18.96
N VAL A 179 -23.14 -8.48 17.71
CA VAL A 179 -23.13 -7.05 17.36
C VAL A 179 -24.28 -6.32 18.06
N LYS A 180 -25.47 -6.90 18.01
CA LYS A 180 -26.64 -6.35 18.70
C LYS A 180 -26.42 -6.26 20.21
N GLN A 181 -26.05 -7.37 20.86
CA GLN A 181 -25.81 -7.40 22.30
C GLN A 181 -24.72 -6.40 22.72
N PHE A 182 -23.68 -6.26 21.91
CA PHE A 182 -22.61 -5.30 22.14
C PHE A 182 -23.06 -3.84 21.99
N LEU A 183 -24.03 -3.53 21.13
CA LEU A 183 -24.56 -2.16 21.03
C LEU A 183 -25.61 -1.86 22.10
N GLU A 184 -26.34 -2.85 22.60
CA GLU A 184 -27.39 -2.66 23.63
C GLU A 184 -26.85 -2.55 25.06
N GLN A 185 -25.55 -2.82 25.27
CA GLN A 185 -24.94 -2.73 26.59
C GLN A 185 -24.95 -1.28 27.14
N PRO A 186 -24.99 -1.11 28.47
CA PRO A 186 -25.06 0.24 29.08
C PRO A 186 -23.74 1.02 28.99
N ILE A 187 -22.63 0.35 28.69
CA ILE A 187 -21.29 0.94 28.58
C ILE A 187 -21.12 1.49 27.14
N PRO A 188 -20.41 2.63 26.95
CA PRO A 188 -20.12 3.16 25.62
C PRO A 188 -19.38 2.13 24.76
N ALA A 189 -20.02 1.74 23.67
CA ALA A 189 -19.57 0.72 22.76
C ALA A 189 -19.18 1.34 21.42
N TYR A 190 -18.09 0.86 20.82
CA TYR A 190 -17.61 1.28 19.52
C TYR A 190 -17.34 0.07 18.63
N ILE A 191 -17.97 0.00 17.46
CA ILE A 191 -17.79 -1.12 16.52
C ILE A 191 -17.25 -0.62 15.19
N PHE A 192 -16.18 -1.26 14.72
CA PHE A 192 -15.69 -1.13 13.34
C PHE A 192 -16.22 -2.29 12.49
N MET A 193 -16.90 -1.99 11.38
CA MET A 193 -17.40 -3.04 10.48
C MET A 193 -17.60 -2.53 9.05
N PRO A 194 -17.73 -3.41 8.04
CA PRO A 194 -18.06 -2.99 6.68
C PRO A 194 -19.45 -2.34 6.62
N GLU A 195 -19.56 -1.22 5.88
CA GLU A 195 -20.81 -0.46 5.73
C GLU A 195 -21.97 -1.34 5.25
N LYS A 196 -21.72 -2.15 4.22
CA LYS A 196 -22.74 -3.07 3.66
C LYS A 196 -23.29 -4.05 4.71
N LYS A 197 -22.46 -4.46 5.68
CA LYS A 197 -22.87 -5.35 6.76
C LYS A 197 -23.70 -4.60 7.78
N TRP A 198 -23.31 -3.38 8.10
CA TRP A 198 -24.10 -2.51 8.96
C TRP A 198 -25.50 -2.26 8.37
N ASP A 199 -25.58 -1.88 7.10
CA ASP A 199 -26.86 -1.60 6.44
C ASP A 199 -27.79 -2.83 6.48
N ALA A 200 -27.25 -4.03 6.27
CA ALA A 200 -28.01 -5.28 6.35
C ALA A 200 -28.54 -5.56 7.78
N ILE A 201 -27.73 -5.29 8.81
CA ILE A 201 -28.13 -5.48 10.21
C ILE A 201 -29.16 -4.43 10.62
N ALA A 202 -28.94 -3.16 10.27
CA ALA A 202 -29.84 -2.05 10.59
C ALA A 202 -31.23 -2.20 9.95
N LEU A 203 -31.31 -2.85 8.78
CA LEU A 203 -32.59 -3.19 8.14
C LEU A 203 -33.35 -4.31 8.87
N LYS A 204 -32.65 -5.27 9.46
CA LYS A 204 -33.26 -6.41 10.17
C LYS A 204 -33.60 -6.09 11.63
N HIS A 205 -32.83 -5.21 12.25
CA HIS A 205 -32.91 -4.90 13.67
C HIS A 205 -33.01 -3.40 13.89
N SER A 206 -34.03 -2.95 14.61
CA SER A 206 -34.13 -1.56 15.09
C SER A 206 -33.12 -1.35 16.22
N LEU A 207 -31.88 -0.98 15.87
CA LEU A 207 -30.79 -0.72 16.81
C LEU A 207 -30.65 0.78 17.08
N HIS A 208 -30.48 1.16 18.35
CA HIS A 208 -30.08 2.50 18.75
C HIS A 208 -28.57 2.67 18.60
N ALA A 209 -28.09 2.74 17.35
CA ALA A 209 -26.69 2.99 17.07
C ALA A 209 -26.50 4.15 16.10
N LYS A 210 -25.48 4.97 16.36
CA LYS A 210 -25.12 6.14 15.58
C LYS A 210 -23.83 5.89 14.82
N LYS A 211 -23.83 6.24 13.53
CA LYS A 211 -22.62 6.26 12.70
C LYS A 211 -21.83 7.54 13.01
N ILE A 212 -20.63 7.38 13.60
CA ILE A 212 -19.73 8.50 13.92
C ILE A 212 -18.88 8.86 12.71
N GLY A 213 -18.51 7.88 11.90
CA GLY A 213 -17.71 8.14 10.71
C GLY A 213 -17.59 6.94 9.78
N GLN A 214 -16.92 7.21 8.66
CA GLN A 214 -16.64 6.24 7.63
C GLN A 214 -15.26 6.48 7.04
N ALA A 215 -14.57 5.42 6.68
CA ALA A 215 -13.32 5.49 5.95
C ALA A 215 -13.22 4.34 4.95
N THR A 216 -12.45 4.56 3.90
CA THR A 216 -12.19 3.53 2.88
C THR A 216 -11.07 2.60 3.33
N ASP A 217 -11.32 1.30 3.28
CA ASP A 217 -10.27 0.30 3.31
C ASP A 217 -9.93 -0.15 1.89
N PHE A 218 -8.77 0.29 1.40
CA PHE A 218 -8.29 -0.08 0.07
C PHE A 218 -7.78 -1.53 -0.03
N TYR A 219 -7.40 -2.17 1.08
CA TYR A 219 -6.94 -3.58 1.05
C TYR A 219 -8.10 -4.54 0.81
N ARG A 220 -9.27 -4.26 1.40
CA ARG A 220 -10.49 -5.06 1.25
C ARG A 220 -11.51 -4.44 0.27
N ASN A 221 -11.15 -3.30 -0.34
CA ASN A 221 -12.01 -2.54 -1.27
C ASN A 221 -13.43 -2.28 -0.72
N CYS A 222 -13.54 -1.93 0.56
CA CYS A 222 -14.82 -1.69 1.22
C CYS A 222 -14.82 -0.37 2.01
N ASN A 223 -16.01 0.16 2.28
CA ASN A 223 -16.19 1.21 3.28
C ASN A 223 -16.28 0.55 4.65
N VAL A 224 -15.54 1.08 5.60
CA VAL A 224 -15.60 0.69 7.00
C VAL A 224 -16.25 1.84 7.76
N VAL A 225 -17.22 1.52 8.60
CA VAL A 225 -17.92 2.48 9.44
C VAL A 225 -17.51 2.29 10.89
N LEU A 226 -17.51 3.40 11.63
CA LEU A 226 -17.43 3.39 13.09
C LEU A 226 -18.81 3.73 13.65
N LEU A 227 -19.34 2.83 14.47
CA LEU A 227 -20.66 2.92 15.09
C LEU A 227 -20.50 3.06 16.60
N THR A 228 -21.45 3.75 17.23
CA THR A 228 -21.57 3.81 18.70
C THR A 228 -23.01 3.62 19.16
N ASN A 229 -23.20 3.22 20.41
CA ASN A 229 -24.50 3.15 21.08
C ASN A 229 -24.86 4.45 21.85
N GLN A 230 -24.09 5.52 21.66
CA GLN A 230 -24.33 6.84 22.26
C GLN A 230 -24.92 7.85 21.27
#